data_AF-A0A7C9REI8-F1
#
_entry.id   AF-A0A7C9REI8-F1
#
_cell.length_a   1.000
_cell.length_b   1.000
_cell.length_c   1.000
_cell.angle_alpha   90.00
_cell.angle_beta   90.00
_cell.angle_gamma   90.00
#
_symmetry.space_group_name_H-M   'P 1'
#
loop_
_entity.id
_entity.type
_entity.pdbx_description
1 polymer ?
#
loop_
_entity_poly.entity_id
_entity_poly.type
_entity_poly.pdbx_seq_one_letter_code
_entity_poly.pdbx_strand_id
1 'polypeptide(L)'
;MLTNSVQKFRLFCRFRLLLTAFLASFYCTTVSATQAVLLDKATQEINLTTAVEIFRDATGQLTLGDILTPSIQARFAPNTGSNHQKINFGFTTDTYWLKFSIARTTDAPSDWMLEIPYLSLNHLDFYAPGEAPVQLGTELSAKSKPIFYPLYALPLRTTEQTQSFYLRVRSDYALSIPLTLWSRTAFSQEFSNTLLSQALYFGGLLSLALYNFLLFLSLRERSYLIYTGFALAMGLGMFAGNGYGRLYFWPDAPSWDSIAQTAVFGITGALSLTFAASFYCTTLSATQAVLLDKA
;
A
#
# COMPACT_ATOMS: atom_id res chain seq x y z
N MET A 1 54.79 12.13 -51.25
CA MET A 1 54.18 11.27 -50.20
C MET A 1 53.28 12.02 -49.19
N LEU A 2 53.29 13.37 -49.11
CA LEU A 2 52.53 14.14 -48.10
C LEU A 2 51.06 14.48 -48.47
N THR A 3 50.62 14.28 -49.71
CA THR A 3 49.25 14.62 -50.17
C THR A 3 48.21 13.54 -49.86
N ASN A 4 48.63 12.27 -49.71
CA ASN A 4 47.72 11.13 -49.53
C ASN A 4 47.25 10.96 -48.07
N SER A 5 48.00 11.50 -47.10
CA SER A 5 47.64 11.47 -45.67
C SER A 5 46.54 12.47 -45.31
N VAL A 6 46.53 13.65 -45.95
CA VAL A 6 45.54 14.72 -45.69
C VAL A 6 44.15 14.34 -46.21
N GLN A 7 44.06 13.65 -47.35
CA GLN A 7 42.78 13.16 -47.88
C GLN A 7 42.19 12.04 -47.02
N LYS A 8 43.01 11.10 -46.54
CA LYS A 8 42.57 10.03 -45.62
C LYS A 8 42.08 10.60 -44.28
N PHE A 9 42.73 11.64 -43.76
CA PHE A 9 42.31 12.32 -42.53
C PHE A 9 40.96 13.04 -42.69
N ARG A 10 40.74 13.74 -43.81
CA ARG A 10 39.45 14.41 -44.09
C ARG A 10 38.30 13.41 -44.31
N LEU A 11 38.56 12.26 -44.92
CA LEU A 11 37.58 11.19 -45.11
C LEU A 11 37.21 10.54 -43.76
N PHE A 12 38.19 10.31 -42.89
CA PHE A 12 37.97 9.76 -41.54
C PHE A 12 37.19 10.71 -40.63
N CYS A 13 37.44 12.03 -40.72
CA CYS A 13 36.64 13.03 -40.02
C CYS A 13 35.19 13.11 -40.52
N ARG A 14 34.95 13.04 -41.84
CA ARG A 14 33.59 13.00 -42.41
C ARG A 14 32.84 11.72 -42.02
N PHE A 15 33.53 10.59 -41.96
CA PHE A 15 32.95 9.33 -41.50
C PHE A 15 32.60 9.35 -40.00
N ARG A 16 33.47 9.91 -39.15
CA ARG A 16 33.18 10.11 -37.71
C ARG A 16 32.01 11.09 -37.47
N LEU A 17 31.89 12.14 -38.27
CA LEU A 17 30.78 13.10 -38.19
C LEU A 17 29.43 12.48 -38.63
N LEU A 18 29.45 11.64 -39.66
CA LEU A 18 28.25 10.90 -40.09
C LEU A 18 27.87 9.78 -39.11
N LEU A 19 28.84 9.09 -38.51
CA LEU A 19 28.61 8.04 -37.51
C LEU A 19 28.04 8.63 -36.20
N THR A 20 28.51 9.80 -35.78
CA THR A 20 27.98 10.52 -34.60
C THR A 20 26.59 11.08 -34.86
N ALA A 21 26.30 11.58 -36.08
CA ALA A 21 24.95 11.99 -36.48
C ALA A 21 23.98 10.80 -36.57
N PHE A 22 24.42 9.63 -37.04
CA PHE A 22 23.61 8.41 -37.10
C PHE A 22 23.34 7.83 -35.71
N LEU A 23 24.32 7.85 -34.80
CA LEU A 23 24.14 7.45 -33.41
C LEU A 23 23.28 8.45 -32.62
N ALA A 24 23.36 9.76 -32.91
CA ALA A 24 22.50 10.78 -32.30
C ALA A 24 21.02 10.67 -32.77
N SER A 25 20.79 10.24 -34.02
CA SER A 25 19.44 9.98 -34.54
C SER A 25 18.74 8.80 -33.83
N PHE A 26 19.53 7.86 -33.26
CA PHE A 26 19.01 6.73 -32.50
C PHE A 26 18.64 7.08 -31.05
N TYR A 27 18.99 8.27 -30.57
CA TYR A 27 18.52 8.81 -29.28
C TYR A 27 17.23 9.65 -29.42
N CYS A 28 16.44 9.41 -30.46
CA CYS A 28 15.03 9.82 -30.46
C CYS A 28 14.29 8.93 -29.46
N THR A 29 14.35 9.30 -28.19
CA THR A 29 13.51 8.71 -27.16
C THR A 29 12.07 8.98 -27.57
N THR A 30 11.38 7.95 -28.04
CA THR A 30 9.93 8.01 -28.16
C THR A 30 9.42 8.24 -26.75
N VAL A 31 8.92 9.45 -26.50
CA VAL A 31 8.04 9.72 -25.36
C VAL A 31 6.82 8.83 -25.58
N SER A 32 6.85 7.62 -25.03
CA SER A 32 5.65 6.81 -24.89
C SER A 32 4.76 7.55 -23.91
N ALA A 33 3.81 8.31 -24.45
CA ALA A 33 2.66 8.74 -23.69
C ALA A 33 2.00 7.48 -23.14
N THR A 34 1.83 7.42 -21.82
CA THR A 34 1.15 6.29 -21.19
C THR A 34 -0.29 6.32 -21.69
N GLN A 35 -0.64 5.35 -22.55
CA GLN A 35 -1.99 5.29 -23.12
C GLN A 35 -3.02 5.11 -22.02
N ALA A 36 -4.18 5.76 -22.19
CA ALA A 36 -5.29 5.59 -21.27
C ALA A 36 -5.66 4.12 -21.16
N VAL A 37 -5.91 3.66 -19.93
CA VAL A 37 -6.41 2.31 -19.68
C VAL A 37 -7.83 2.24 -20.19
N LEU A 38 -8.05 1.35 -21.17
CA LEU A 38 -9.37 1.08 -21.71
C LEU A 38 -10.04 -0.03 -20.91
N LEU A 39 -11.19 0.28 -20.31
CA LEU A 39 -12.01 -0.68 -19.58
C LEU A 39 -13.09 -1.25 -20.49
N ASP A 40 -13.20 -2.57 -20.54
CA ASP A 40 -14.26 -3.27 -21.27
C ASP A 40 -15.27 -3.93 -20.32
N LYS A 41 -16.31 -4.57 -20.89
CA LYS A 41 -17.33 -5.29 -20.12
C LYS A 41 -16.78 -6.48 -19.32
N ALA A 42 -15.73 -7.13 -19.79
CA ALA A 42 -15.14 -8.30 -19.14
C ALA A 42 -14.19 -7.92 -18.01
N THR A 43 -13.70 -6.68 -18.01
CA THR A 43 -12.78 -6.14 -17.02
C THR A 43 -13.41 -6.16 -15.62
N GLN A 44 -12.78 -6.89 -14.70
CA GLN A 44 -13.19 -6.98 -13.30
C GLN A 44 -12.15 -6.38 -12.34
N GLU A 45 -10.88 -6.51 -12.68
CA GLU A 45 -9.74 -6.04 -11.90
C GLU A 45 -8.62 -5.59 -12.87
N ILE A 46 -8.01 -4.44 -12.61
CA ILE A 46 -6.82 -3.98 -13.31
C ILE A 46 -5.84 -3.39 -12.30
N ASN A 47 -4.59 -3.83 -12.37
CA ASN A 47 -3.50 -3.14 -11.69
C ASN A 47 -3.10 -1.87 -12.46
N LEU A 48 -3.38 -0.70 -11.89
CA LEU A 48 -3.09 0.60 -12.50
C LEU A 48 -1.64 1.03 -12.30
N THR A 49 -0.86 0.38 -11.44
CA THR A 49 0.53 0.74 -11.08
C THR A 49 1.41 0.91 -12.33
N THR A 50 1.19 0.12 -13.38
CA THR A 50 1.95 0.19 -14.63
C THR A 50 1.51 1.29 -15.58
N ALA A 51 0.28 1.80 -15.43
CA ALA A 51 -0.32 2.82 -16.29
C ALA A 51 -0.31 4.22 -15.64
N VAL A 52 0.49 4.40 -14.59
CA VAL A 52 0.58 5.64 -13.83
C VAL A 52 1.79 6.45 -14.28
N GLU A 53 1.56 7.74 -14.47
CA GLU A 53 2.59 8.76 -14.61
C GLU A 53 2.83 9.42 -13.25
N ILE A 54 4.08 9.73 -12.94
CA ILE A 54 4.53 10.20 -11.64
C ILE A 54 5.19 11.56 -11.80
N PHE A 55 4.85 12.48 -10.91
CA PHE A 55 5.52 13.75 -10.74
C PHE A 55 5.93 13.95 -9.28
N ARG A 56 7.19 14.30 -9.05
CA ARG A 56 7.74 14.58 -7.70
C ARG A 56 7.65 16.07 -7.41
N ASP A 57 6.90 16.42 -6.37
CA ASP A 57 6.83 17.75 -5.78
C ASP A 57 7.66 17.79 -4.48
N ALA A 58 8.90 18.25 -4.60
CA ALA A 58 9.80 18.43 -3.46
C ALA A 58 9.39 19.58 -2.52
N THR A 59 8.54 20.50 -2.98
CA THR A 59 8.05 21.61 -2.14
C THR A 59 6.86 21.17 -1.28
N GLY A 60 6.07 20.22 -1.79
CA GLY A 60 4.83 19.77 -1.19
C GLY A 60 3.73 20.83 -1.14
N GLN A 61 3.88 21.96 -1.85
CA GLN A 61 2.94 23.09 -1.80
C GLN A 61 2.05 23.20 -3.04
N LEU A 62 2.31 22.41 -4.09
CA LEU A 62 1.55 22.53 -5.33
C LEU A 62 0.09 22.10 -5.13
N THR A 63 -0.82 22.85 -5.74
CA THR A 63 -2.25 22.56 -5.77
C THR A 63 -2.63 21.84 -7.07
N LEU A 64 -3.83 21.27 -7.15
CA LEU A 64 -4.32 20.69 -8.41
C LEU A 64 -4.27 21.71 -9.56
N GLY A 65 -4.59 22.98 -9.29
CA GLY A 65 -4.55 24.05 -10.29
C GLY A 65 -3.16 24.20 -10.91
N ASP A 66 -2.11 24.15 -10.09
CA ASP A 66 -0.72 24.21 -10.55
C ASP A 66 -0.35 22.95 -11.35
N ILE A 67 -0.77 21.78 -10.88
CA ILE A 67 -0.52 20.49 -11.53
C ILE A 67 -1.11 20.44 -12.94
N LEU A 68 -2.25 21.08 -13.17
CA LEU A 68 -2.90 21.13 -14.48
C LEU A 68 -2.21 22.07 -15.49
N THR A 69 -1.21 22.86 -15.06
CA THR A 69 -0.48 23.72 -15.99
C THR A 69 0.36 22.91 -17.00
N PRO A 70 0.47 23.36 -18.27
CA PRO A 70 1.22 22.62 -19.29
C PRO A 70 2.68 22.34 -18.93
N SER A 71 3.32 23.26 -18.19
CA SER A 71 4.71 23.14 -17.76
C SER A 71 4.92 21.99 -16.75
N ILE A 72 3.95 21.75 -15.86
CA ILE A 72 4.01 20.63 -14.91
C ILE A 72 3.53 19.34 -15.58
N GLN A 73 2.49 19.40 -16.41
CA GLN A 73 2.02 18.22 -17.16
C GLN A 73 3.13 17.57 -17.99
N ALA A 74 4.01 18.36 -18.61
CA ALA A 74 5.15 17.84 -19.38
C ALA A 74 6.24 17.15 -18.52
N ARG A 75 6.19 17.29 -17.18
CA ARG A 75 7.17 16.72 -16.24
C ARG A 75 6.70 15.41 -15.61
N PHE A 76 5.47 14.97 -15.87
CA PHE A 76 5.02 13.63 -15.49
C PHE A 76 5.81 12.59 -16.30
N ALA A 77 6.36 11.60 -15.60
CA ALA A 77 7.11 10.51 -16.21
C ALA A 77 6.40 9.18 -15.97
N PRO A 78 6.34 8.25 -16.95
CA PRO A 78 5.74 6.93 -16.74
C PRO A 78 6.44 6.20 -15.60
N ASN A 79 5.70 5.37 -14.86
CA ASN A 79 6.29 4.50 -13.86
C ASN A 79 7.19 3.43 -14.53
N THR A 80 8.51 3.61 -14.43
CA THR A 80 9.52 2.65 -14.94
C THR A 80 10.03 1.71 -13.86
N GLY A 81 9.36 1.63 -12.70
CA GLY A 81 9.75 0.73 -11.62
C GLY A 81 9.73 -0.74 -12.06
N SER A 82 10.70 -1.53 -11.58
CA SER A 82 10.76 -2.97 -11.84
C SER A 82 9.65 -3.76 -11.15
N ASN A 83 8.99 -3.16 -10.16
CA ASN A 83 7.87 -3.76 -9.45
C ASN A 83 6.54 -3.26 -10.05
N HIS A 84 5.85 -4.15 -10.76
CA HIS A 84 4.56 -3.86 -11.37
C HIS A 84 3.37 -3.98 -10.40
N GLN A 85 3.58 -4.46 -9.18
CA GLN A 85 2.52 -4.63 -8.18
C GLN A 85 2.30 -3.37 -7.34
N LYS A 86 3.34 -2.57 -7.14
CA LYS A 86 3.30 -1.35 -6.32
C LYS A 86 4.39 -0.38 -6.72
N ILE A 87 4.07 0.91 -6.66
CA ILE A 87 5.05 1.98 -6.80
C ILE A 87 5.77 2.11 -5.45
N ASN A 88 7.10 2.12 -5.43
CA ASN A 88 7.86 2.23 -4.19
C ASN A 88 8.80 3.43 -4.28
N PHE A 89 8.56 4.43 -3.43
CA PHE A 89 9.39 5.62 -3.32
C PHE A 89 10.37 5.55 -2.14
N GLY A 90 10.27 4.51 -1.29
CA GLY A 90 11.07 4.37 -0.08
C GLY A 90 10.71 5.41 0.97
N PHE A 91 11.68 5.76 1.83
CA PHE A 91 11.51 6.83 2.82
C PHE A 91 11.83 8.18 2.18
N THR A 92 10.85 9.07 2.18
CA THR A 92 10.95 10.39 1.57
C THR A 92 9.97 11.34 2.25
N THR A 93 10.32 12.62 2.32
CA THR A 93 9.45 13.68 2.82
C THR A 93 8.69 14.40 1.71
N ASP A 94 8.99 14.06 0.45
CA ASP A 94 8.41 14.74 -0.71
C ASP A 94 6.97 14.32 -0.95
N THR A 95 6.25 15.18 -1.66
CA THR A 95 4.92 14.87 -2.15
C THR A 95 5.01 14.28 -3.55
N TYR A 96 4.28 13.21 -3.80
CA TYR A 96 4.19 12.61 -5.13
C TYR A 96 2.79 12.83 -5.70
N TRP A 97 2.75 13.21 -6.96
CA TRP A 97 1.54 13.28 -7.76
C TRP A 97 1.53 12.10 -8.71
N LEU A 98 0.49 11.28 -8.60
CA LEU A 98 0.25 10.16 -9.49
C LEU A 98 -0.90 10.55 -10.42
N LYS A 99 -0.71 10.34 -11.71
CA LYS A 99 -1.72 10.60 -12.74
C LYS A 99 -1.97 9.31 -13.48
N PHE A 100 -3.23 8.96 -13.66
CA PHE A 100 -3.62 7.85 -14.53
C PHE A 100 -4.84 8.28 -15.34
N SER A 101 -4.94 7.77 -16.56
CA SER A 101 -6.04 8.12 -17.47
C SER A 101 -6.83 6.87 -17.80
N ILE A 102 -8.16 6.99 -17.75
CA ILE A 102 -9.09 5.88 -17.95
C ILE A 102 -10.12 6.30 -18.98
N ALA A 103 -10.44 5.38 -19.89
CA ALA A 103 -11.63 5.44 -20.74
C ALA A 103 -12.36 4.09 -20.62
N ARG A 104 -13.66 4.06 -20.87
CA ARG A 104 -14.41 2.80 -20.93
C ARG A 104 -15.05 2.58 -22.30
N THR A 105 -15.27 1.34 -22.68
CA THR A 105 -16.15 1.01 -23.81
C THR A 105 -17.61 1.28 -23.43
N THR A 106 -18.47 1.47 -24.43
CA THR A 106 -19.90 1.76 -24.23
C THR A 106 -20.61 0.69 -23.40
N ASP A 107 -20.19 -0.58 -23.50
CA ASP A 107 -20.76 -1.74 -22.80
C ASP A 107 -20.11 -2.05 -21.44
N ALA A 108 -19.03 -1.35 -21.08
CA ALA A 108 -18.39 -1.48 -19.78
C ALA A 108 -19.18 -0.74 -18.68
N PRO A 109 -19.15 -1.22 -17.43
CA PRO A 109 -19.73 -0.50 -16.29
C PRO A 109 -19.15 0.91 -16.15
N SER A 110 -19.96 1.86 -15.69
CA SER A 110 -19.49 3.22 -15.37
C SER A 110 -18.98 3.37 -13.95
N ASP A 111 -19.41 2.50 -13.02
CA ASP A 111 -19.05 2.59 -11.60
C ASP A 111 -17.91 1.62 -11.27
N TRP A 112 -16.79 2.19 -10.81
CA TRP A 112 -15.58 1.47 -10.43
C TRP A 112 -15.16 1.83 -9.02
N MET A 113 -14.30 1.01 -8.44
CA MET A 113 -13.67 1.24 -7.15
C MET A 113 -12.15 1.28 -7.32
N LEU A 114 -11.54 2.43 -7.05
CA LEU A 114 -10.09 2.53 -6.94
C LEU A 114 -9.69 2.13 -5.54
N GLU A 115 -8.94 1.06 -5.42
CA GLU A 115 -8.38 0.58 -4.18
C GLU A 115 -6.89 0.92 -4.07
N ILE A 116 -6.51 1.41 -2.90
CA ILE A 116 -5.12 1.63 -2.50
C ILE A 116 -4.89 0.80 -1.24
N PRO A 117 -4.49 -0.48 -1.36
CA PRO A 117 -4.36 -1.39 -0.22
C PRO A 117 -3.09 -1.11 0.59
N TYR A 118 -3.01 0.08 1.20
CA TYR A 118 -1.90 0.52 2.02
C TYR A 118 -2.39 1.44 3.14
N LEU A 119 -2.14 1.07 4.40
CA LEU A 119 -2.70 1.77 5.57
C LEU A 119 -1.93 3.05 5.94
N SER A 120 -0.61 3.07 5.70
CA SER A 120 0.31 4.07 6.26
C SER A 120 0.54 5.27 5.34
N LEU A 121 -0.54 5.85 4.80
CA LEU A 121 -0.49 7.13 4.06
C LEU A 121 -0.90 8.27 5.00
N ASN A 122 0.01 9.19 5.33
CA ASN A 122 -0.34 10.37 6.14
C ASN A 122 -1.33 11.28 5.43
N HIS A 123 -1.09 11.56 4.15
CA HIS A 123 -1.99 12.32 3.30
C HIS A 123 -2.20 11.61 1.97
N LEU A 124 -3.46 11.53 1.57
CA LEU A 124 -3.93 10.98 0.33
C LEU A 124 -5.08 11.86 -0.15
N ASP A 125 -4.82 12.73 -1.12
CA ASP A 125 -5.89 13.47 -1.79
C ASP A 125 -6.19 12.81 -3.14
N PHE A 126 -7.47 12.59 -3.41
CA PHE A 126 -7.95 12.11 -4.69
C PHE A 126 -8.74 13.20 -5.42
N TYR A 127 -8.39 13.40 -6.68
CA TYR A 127 -9.03 14.35 -7.57
C TYR A 127 -9.61 13.61 -8.78
N ALA A 128 -10.93 13.58 -8.85
CA ALA A 128 -11.69 13.07 -9.99
C ALA A 128 -12.22 14.24 -10.85
N PRO A 129 -12.34 14.08 -12.19
CA PRO A 129 -12.84 15.13 -13.06
C PRO A 129 -14.27 15.56 -12.72
N GLY A 130 -14.45 16.85 -12.45
CA GLY A 130 -15.77 17.43 -12.16
C GLY A 130 -16.30 17.15 -10.75
N GLU A 131 -15.49 16.55 -9.87
CA GLU A 131 -15.86 16.25 -8.49
C GLU A 131 -15.00 17.04 -7.49
N ALA A 132 -15.50 17.19 -6.26
CA ALA A 132 -14.73 17.78 -5.17
C ALA A 132 -13.59 16.83 -4.74
N PRO A 133 -12.45 17.37 -4.26
CA PRO A 133 -11.35 16.52 -3.78
C PRO A 133 -11.77 15.69 -2.57
N VAL A 134 -11.38 14.42 -2.57
CA VAL A 134 -11.58 13.53 -1.42
C VAL A 134 -10.26 13.44 -0.66
N GLN A 135 -10.26 13.93 0.57
CA GLN A 135 -9.08 13.92 1.43
C GLN A 135 -9.13 12.73 2.39
N LEU A 136 -8.07 11.95 2.38
CA LEU A 136 -7.87 10.74 3.18
C LEU A 136 -6.46 10.78 3.78
N GLY A 137 -6.21 9.89 4.74
CA GLY A 137 -4.90 9.74 5.36
C GLY A 137 -5.00 9.31 6.81
N THR A 138 -3.88 8.93 7.42
CA THR A 138 -3.82 8.45 8.81
C THR A 138 -4.17 9.52 9.82
N GLU A 139 -4.04 10.80 9.48
CA GLU A 139 -4.32 11.93 10.37
C GLU A 139 -5.81 12.32 10.43
N LEU A 140 -6.62 11.81 9.50
CA LEU A 140 -8.06 12.11 9.43
C LEU A 140 -8.90 11.06 10.17
N SER A 141 -10.11 11.43 10.58
CA SER A 141 -11.05 10.46 11.14
C SER A 141 -11.40 9.38 10.10
N ALA A 142 -11.49 8.13 10.53
CA ALA A 142 -11.92 7.03 9.66
C ALA A 142 -13.32 7.23 9.09
N LYS A 143 -14.16 8.04 9.77
CA LYS A 143 -15.52 8.39 9.34
C LYS A 143 -15.54 9.31 8.12
N SER A 144 -14.42 9.97 7.77
CA SER A 144 -14.35 10.79 6.55
C SER A 144 -14.18 9.95 5.29
N LYS A 145 -13.90 8.64 5.42
CA LYS A 145 -13.80 7.74 4.26
C LYS A 145 -15.15 7.65 3.54
N PRO A 146 -15.17 7.63 2.19
CA PRO A 146 -16.41 7.58 1.42
C PRO A 146 -17.14 6.24 1.56
N ILE A 147 -16.42 5.18 1.94
CA ILE A 147 -16.98 3.85 2.18
C ILE A 147 -16.43 3.25 3.47
N PHE A 148 -17.24 2.39 4.09
CA PHE A 148 -16.86 1.64 5.28
C PHE A 148 -15.90 0.49 4.92
N TYR A 149 -14.61 0.80 4.84
CA TYR A 149 -13.57 -0.12 4.40
C TYR A 149 -12.28 0.04 5.23
N PRO A 150 -11.59 -1.06 5.63
CA PRO A 150 -10.39 -0.98 6.47
C PRO A 150 -9.24 -0.23 5.80
N LEU A 151 -9.03 -0.44 4.50
CA LEU A 151 -8.00 0.23 3.70
C LEU A 151 -8.57 1.50 3.03
N TYR A 152 -7.92 1.99 1.97
CA TYR A 152 -8.44 3.12 1.18
C TYR A 152 -9.09 2.61 -0.10
N ALA A 153 -10.34 3.02 -0.31
CA ALA A 153 -11.10 2.72 -1.51
C ALA A 153 -11.98 3.92 -1.86
N LEU A 154 -11.94 4.30 -3.13
CA LEU A 154 -12.54 5.52 -3.65
C LEU A 154 -13.47 5.14 -4.81
N PRO A 155 -14.78 5.39 -4.71
CA PRO A 155 -15.67 5.20 -5.84
C PRO A 155 -15.27 6.20 -6.94
N LEU A 156 -15.22 5.74 -8.18
CA LEU A 156 -15.03 6.62 -9.32
C LEU A 156 -15.98 6.26 -10.46
N ARG A 157 -16.32 7.28 -11.25
CA ARG A 157 -17.18 7.14 -12.42
C ARG A 157 -16.37 7.35 -13.69
N THR A 158 -16.48 6.40 -14.61
CA THR A 158 -15.79 6.43 -15.90
C THR A 158 -16.76 6.71 -17.04
N THR A 159 -16.26 7.44 -18.02
CA THR A 159 -16.98 7.79 -19.26
C THR A 159 -16.27 7.19 -20.47
N GLU A 160 -16.94 7.26 -21.62
CA GLU A 160 -16.37 6.81 -22.90
C GLU A 160 -15.23 7.72 -23.38
N GLN A 161 -15.15 8.93 -22.83
CA GLN A 161 -14.03 9.84 -23.05
C GLN A 161 -12.91 9.56 -22.05
N THR A 162 -11.67 9.75 -22.49
CA THR A 162 -10.51 9.65 -21.61
C THR A 162 -10.57 10.71 -20.51
N GLN A 163 -10.57 10.25 -19.27
CA GLN A 163 -10.56 11.06 -18.07
C GLN A 163 -9.26 10.84 -17.29
N SER A 164 -8.60 11.93 -16.90
CA SER A 164 -7.40 11.87 -16.05
C SER A 164 -7.77 12.07 -14.59
N PHE A 165 -7.25 11.17 -13.75
CA PHE A 165 -7.40 11.20 -12.30
C PHE A 165 -6.06 11.48 -11.66
N TYR A 166 -6.08 12.14 -10.50
CA TYR A 166 -4.86 12.51 -9.80
C TYR A 166 -4.93 12.05 -8.34
N LEU A 167 -3.81 11.51 -7.86
CA LEU A 167 -3.58 11.25 -6.45
C LEU A 167 -2.41 12.10 -5.98
N ARG A 168 -2.58 12.81 -4.88
CA ARG A 168 -1.49 13.47 -4.16
C ARG A 168 -1.21 12.67 -2.91
N VAL A 169 0.02 12.22 -2.76
CA VAL A 169 0.42 11.33 -1.67
C VAL A 169 1.66 11.85 -0.95
N ARG A 170 1.61 11.79 0.38
CA ARG A 170 2.71 12.12 1.29
C ARG A 170 2.65 11.20 2.50
N SER A 171 3.78 10.67 2.92
CA SER A 171 3.88 9.86 4.15
C SER A 171 5.23 10.07 4.81
N ASP A 172 5.25 10.04 6.14
CA ASP A 172 6.49 10.02 6.93
C ASP A 172 7.02 8.58 7.07
N TYR A 173 6.25 7.58 6.63
CA TYR A 173 6.63 6.17 6.53
C TYR A 173 7.09 5.81 5.12
N ALA A 174 7.64 4.60 4.95
CA ALA A 174 8.06 4.10 3.64
C ALA A 174 6.89 4.12 2.64
N LEU A 175 6.97 4.95 1.61
CA LEU A 175 5.87 5.18 0.70
C LEU A 175 5.81 4.09 -0.38
N SER A 176 4.83 3.20 -0.24
CA SER A 176 4.54 2.15 -1.21
C SER A 176 3.07 2.15 -1.60
N ILE A 177 2.78 2.34 -2.89
CA ILE A 177 1.44 2.60 -3.39
C ILE A 177 1.07 1.53 -4.42
N PRO A 178 0.41 0.45 -3.98
CA PRO A 178 -0.35 -0.41 -4.87
C PRO A 178 -1.61 0.33 -5.37
N LEU A 179 -1.93 0.20 -6.65
CA LEU A 179 -3.12 0.79 -7.26
C LEU A 179 -3.87 -0.28 -8.03
N THR A 180 -5.08 -0.59 -7.57
CA THR A 180 -5.95 -1.57 -8.23
C THR A 180 -7.30 -0.93 -8.51
N LEU A 181 -7.78 -1.10 -9.74
CA LEU A 181 -9.11 -0.69 -10.15
C LEU A 181 -10.00 -1.91 -10.24
N TRP A 182 -11.13 -1.86 -9.56
CA TRP A 182 -12.08 -2.96 -9.50
C TRP A 182 -13.43 -2.55 -10.07
N SER A 183 -14.09 -3.47 -10.76
CA SER A 183 -15.52 -3.35 -10.98
C SER A 183 -16.23 -3.38 -9.61
N ARG A 184 -17.39 -2.73 -9.50
CA ARG A 184 -18.15 -2.72 -8.23
C ARG A 184 -18.49 -4.14 -7.74
N THR A 185 -18.80 -5.06 -8.65
CA THR A 185 -19.11 -6.46 -8.32
C THR A 185 -17.88 -7.22 -7.84
N ALA A 186 -16.74 -7.09 -8.53
CA ALA A 186 -15.50 -7.76 -8.15
C ALA A 186 -14.98 -7.25 -6.81
N PHE A 187 -15.01 -5.93 -6.59
CA PHE A 187 -14.64 -5.33 -5.30
C PHE A 187 -15.47 -5.89 -4.14
N SER A 188 -16.80 -5.99 -4.32
CA SER A 188 -17.68 -6.53 -3.28
C SER A 188 -17.42 -8.01 -3.00
N GLN A 189 -17.13 -8.79 -4.04
CA GLN A 189 -16.78 -10.21 -3.90
C GLN A 189 -15.45 -10.38 -3.18
N GLU A 190 -14.43 -9.61 -3.58
CA GLU A 190 -13.10 -9.68 -2.97
C GLU A 190 -13.12 -9.22 -1.51
N PHE A 191 -13.87 -8.15 -1.22
CA PHE A 191 -14.09 -7.72 0.15
C PHE A 191 -14.79 -8.79 0.98
N SER A 192 -15.79 -9.48 0.43
CA SER A 192 -16.48 -10.57 1.13
C SER A 192 -15.56 -11.77 1.39
N ASN A 193 -14.71 -12.14 0.43
CA ASN A 193 -13.72 -13.21 0.57
C ASN A 193 -12.67 -12.86 1.63
N THR A 194 -12.20 -11.62 1.63
CA THR A 194 -11.28 -11.09 2.64
C THR A 194 -11.92 -11.12 4.03
N LEU A 195 -13.16 -10.65 4.16
CA LEU A 195 -13.90 -10.69 5.42
C LEU A 195 -14.10 -12.12 5.93
N LEU A 196 -14.43 -13.08 5.07
CA LEU A 196 -14.57 -14.48 5.45
C LEU A 196 -13.25 -15.03 6.00
N SER A 197 -12.14 -14.76 5.31
CA SER A 197 -10.80 -15.19 5.74
C SER A 197 -10.42 -14.59 7.10
N GLN A 198 -10.71 -13.30 7.29
CA GLN A 198 -10.48 -12.61 8.56
C GLN A 198 -11.39 -13.14 9.67
N ALA A 199 -12.66 -13.43 9.38
CA ALA A 199 -13.61 -14.01 10.34
C ALA A 199 -13.16 -15.39 10.81
N LEU A 200 -12.66 -16.24 9.91
CA LEU A 200 -12.08 -17.55 10.26
C LEU A 200 -10.81 -17.39 11.11
N TYR A 201 -9.93 -16.46 10.75
CA TYR A 201 -8.70 -16.17 11.50
C TYR A 201 -9.00 -15.72 12.94
N PHE A 202 -9.80 -14.66 13.10
CA PHE A 202 -10.14 -14.12 14.42
C PHE A 202 -11.07 -15.04 15.21
N GLY A 203 -11.99 -15.76 14.56
CA GLY A 203 -12.86 -16.74 15.19
C GLY A 203 -12.09 -17.96 15.73
N GLY A 204 -11.12 -18.47 14.97
CA GLY A 204 -10.22 -19.53 15.43
C GLY A 204 -9.34 -19.09 16.60
N LEU A 205 -8.76 -17.90 16.51
CA LEU A 205 -7.97 -17.31 17.60
C LEU A 205 -8.81 -17.10 18.86
N LEU A 206 -10.04 -16.61 18.73
CA LEU A 206 -10.97 -16.45 19.85
C LEU A 206 -11.36 -17.80 20.45
N SER A 207 -11.65 -18.80 19.63
CA SER A 207 -11.97 -20.16 20.09
C SER A 207 -10.81 -20.76 20.89
N LEU A 208 -9.57 -20.58 20.42
CA LEU A 208 -8.38 -21.01 21.12
C LEU A 208 -8.17 -20.26 22.45
N ALA A 209 -8.41 -18.95 22.48
CA ALA A 209 -8.34 -18.14 23.69
C ALA A 209 -9.40 -18.57 24.72
N LEU A 210 -10.63 -18.82 24.28
CA LEU A 210 -11.73 -19.32 25.11
C LEU A 210 -11.45 -20.72 25.64
N TYR A 211 -10.94 -21.63 24.81
CA TYR A 211 -10.54 -22.97 25.24
C TYR A 211 -9.50 -22.91 26.37
N ASN A 212 -8.44 -22.11 26.18
CA ASN A 212 -7.41 -21.94 27.22
C ASN A 212 -7.98 -21.25 28.47
N PHE A 213 -8.92 -20.34 28.31
CA PHE A 213 -9.58 -19.71 29.45
C PHE A 213 -10.41 -20.72 30.26
N LEU A 214 -11.13 -21.63 29.60
CA LEU A 214 -11.86 -22.71 30.27
C LEU A 214 -10.91 -23.69 30.97
N LEU A 215 -9.76 -24.00 30.36
CA LEU A 215 -8.71 -24.79 31.04
C LEU A 215 -8.17 -24.08 32.27
N PHE A 216 -7.99 -22.76 32.23
CA PHE A 216 -7.63 -21.99 33.42
C PHE A 216 -8.69 -22.13 34.51
N LEU A 217 -9.99 -22.04 34.20
CA LEU A 217 -11.05 -22.20 35.20
C LEU A 217 -11.06 -23.62 35.82
N SER A 218 -10.70 -24.64 35.04
CA SER A 218 -10.66 -26.04 35.47
C SER A 218 -9.41 -26.38 36.29
N LEU A 219 -8.22 -26.09 35.74
CA LEU A 219 -6.92 -26.47 36.31
C LEU A 219 -6.37 -25.41 37.28
N ARG A 220 -6.84 -24.17 37.19
CA ARG A 220 -6.37 -23.00 37.97
C ARG A 220 -4.87 -22.70 37.84
N GLU A 221 -4.23 -23.23 36.80
CA GLU A 221 -2.84 -22.90 36.47
C GLU A 221 -2.76 -21.58 35.71
N ARG A 222 -1.98 -20.63 36.27
CA ARG A 222 -1.85 -19.27 35.73
C ARG A 222 -1.31 -19.23 34.29
N SER A 223 -0.56 -20.24 33.86
CA SER A 223 -0.01 -20.35 32.51
C SER A 223 -1.08 -20.29 31.42
N TYR A 224 -2.26 -20.89 31.66
CA TYR A 224 -3.38 -20.84 30.72
C TYR A 224 -4.00 -19.44 30.61
N LEU A 225 -4.08 -18.70 31.72
CA LEU A 225 -4.58 -17.32 31.72
C LEU A 225 -3.63 -16.39 30.96
N ILE A 226 -2.31 -16.55 31.17
CA ILE A 226 -1.28 -15.79 30.44
C ILE A 226 -1.39 -16.08 28.94
N TYR A 227 -1.59 -17.35 28.57
CA TYR A 227 -1.79 -17.74 27.17
C TYR A 227 -3.05 -17.12 26.56
N THR A 228 -4.18 -17.12 27.26
CA THR A 228 -5.40 -16.45 26.80
C THR A 228 -5.15 -14.96 26.57
N GLY A 229 -4.50 -14.28 27.52
CA GLY A 229 -4.12 -12.87 27.36
C GLY A 229 -3.22 -12.64 26.16
N PHE A 230 -2.21 -13.50 25.96
CA PHE A 230 -1.30 -13.45 24.82
C PHE A 230 -2.05 -13.59 23.50
N ALA A 231 -2.93 -14.59 23.39
CA ALA A 231 -3.71 -14.83 22.19
C ALA A 231 -4.61 -13.63 21.86
N LEU A 232 -5.33 -13.09 22.84
CA LEU A 232 -6.19 -11.91 22.67
C LEU A 232 -5.39 -10.65 22.30
N ALA A 233 -4.25 -10.41 22.95
CA ALA A 233 -3.39 -9.28 22.62
C ALA A 233 -2.81 -9.41 21.20
N MET A 234 -2.35 -10.61 20.83
CA MET A 234 -1.89 -10.90 19.47
C MET A 234 -2.99 -10.64 18.43
N GLY A 235 -4.21 -11.13 18.70
CA GLY A 235 -5.38 -10.89 17.86
C GLY A 235 -5.71 -9.40 17.74
N LEU A 236 -5.72 -8.66 18.85
CA LEU A 236 -5.99 -7.22 18.84
C LEU A 236 -4.92 -6.43 18.07
N GLY A 237 -3.65 -6.82 18.18
CA GLY A 237 -2.55 -6.22 17.42
C GLY A 237 -2.70 -6.44 15.92
N MET A 238 -3.08 -7.64 15.50
CA MET A 238 -3.40 -7.95 14.09
C MET A 238 -4.66 -7.20 13.62
N PHE A 239 -5.67 -7.07 14.48
CA PHE A 239 -6.90 -6.34 14.18
C PHE A 239 -6.64 -4.85 13.95
N ALA A 240 -5.80 -4.22 14.79
CA ALA A 240 -5.32 -2.86 14.60
C ALA A 240 -4.50 -2.74 13.31
N GLY A 241 -3.52 -3.63 13.10
CA GLY A 241 -2.64 -3.63 11.94
C GLY A 241 -3.31 -3.86 10.59
N ASN A 242 -4.47 -4.52 10.56
CA ASN A 242 -5.28 -4.70 9.36
C ASN A 242 -6.28 -3.54 9.13
N GLY A 243 -6.22 -2.47 9.93
CA GLY A 243 -7.08 -1.28 9.80
C GLY A 243 -8.47 -1.43 10.42
N TYR A 244 -8.82 -2.60 10.96
CA TYR A 244 -10.13 -2.83 11.58
C TYR A 244 -10.29 -2.10 12.92
N GLY A 245 -9.21 -1.94 13.68
CA GLY A 245 -9.22 -1.17 14.92
C GLY A 245 -9.65 0.28 14.69
N ARG A 246 -9.03 0.93 13.69
CA ARG A 246 -9.41 2.26 13.21
C ARG A 246 -10.86 2.32 12.74
N LEU A 247 -11.32 1.29 12.04
CA LEU A 247 -12.65 1.26 11.46
C LEU A 247 -13.76 1.10 12.52
N TYR A 248 -13.56 0.25 13.53
CA TYR A 248 -14.61 -0.13 14.48
C TYR A 248 -14.46 0.46 15.88
N PHE A 249 -13.24 0.57 16.42
CA PHE A 249 -13.04 0.86 17.85
C PHE A 249 -12.60 2.30 18.13
N TRP A 250 -11.79 2.91 17.26
CA TRP A 250 -11.25 4.25 17.49
C TRP A 250 -11.22 5.13 16.23
N PRO A 251 -12.35 5.29 15.51
CA PRO A 251 -12.38 6.03 14.25
C PRO A 251 -11.97 7.50 14.36
N ASP A 252 -12.16 8.12 15.53
CA ASP A 252 -11.86 9.54 15.77
C ASP A 252 -10.56 9.76 16.55
N ALA A 253 -9.74 8.73 16.75
CA ALA A 253 -8.46 8.82 17.47
C ALA A 253 -7.27 8.39 16.58
N PRO A 254 -6.93 9.16 15.53
CA PRO A 254 -5.82 8.83 14.61
C PRO A 254 -4.47 8.75 15.31
N SER A 255 -4.25 9.56 16.36
CA SER A 255 -3.02 9.53 17.15
C SER A 255 -2.84 8.24 17.97
N TRP A 256 -3.94 7.61 18.38
CA TRP A 256 -3.89 6.28 18.99
C TRP A 256 -3.68 5.21 17.93
N ASP A 257 -4.37 5.31 16.79
CA ASP A 257 -4.26 4.32 15.70
C ASP A 257 -2.82 4.11 15.23
N SER A 258 -2.06 5.20 15.07
CA SER A 258 -0.66 5.16 14.60
C SER A 258 0.28 4.36 15.50
N ILE A 259 -0.04 4.22 16.79
CA ILE A 259 0.76 3.47 17.77
C ILE A 259 0.08 2.19 18.26
N ALA A 260 -1.22 2.00 18.01
CA ALA A 260 -2.03 0.95 18.61
C ALA A 260 -1.45 -0.45 18.35
N GLN A 261 -1.08 -0.76 17.10
CA GLN A 261 -0.49 -2.06 16.75
C GLN A 261 0.81 -2.32 17.52
N THR A 262 1.74 -1.35 17.52
CA THR A 262 3.03 -1.47 18.20
C THR A 262 2.86 -1.59 19.71
N ALA A 263 1.98 -0.77 20.31
CA ALA A 263 1.68 -0.80 21.73
C ALA A 263 1.10 -2.15 22.15
N VAL A 264 0.13 -2.68 21.39
CA VAL A 264 -0.50 -3.97 21.67
C VAL A 264 0.50 -5.13 21.49
N PHE A 265 1.36 -5.10 20.47
CA PHE A 265 2.42 -6.11 20.34
C PHE A 265 3.48 -6.02 21.44
N GLY A 266 3.72 -4.84 22.02
CA GLY A 266 4.51 -4.70 23.25
C GLY A 266 3.91 -5.49 24.42
N ILE A 267 2.59 -5.42 24.59
CA ILE A 267 1.87 -6.22 25.60
C ILE A 267 1.98 -7.72 25.29
N THR A 268 1.81 -8.11 24.03
CA THR A 268 2.00 -9.50 23.57
C THR A 268 3.40 -10.02 23.91
N GLY A 269 4.44 -9.22 23.70
CA GLY A 269 5.83 -9.55 24.06
C GLY A 269 6.05 -9.70 25.57
N ALA A 270 5.45 -8.83 26.38
CA ALA A 270 5.52 -8.95 27.84
C ALA A 270 4.85 -10.25 28.34
N LEU A 271 3.70 -10.60 27.75
CA LEU A 271 2.98 -11.84 28.09
C LEU A 271 3.76 -13.09 27.65
N SER A 272 4.39 -13.07 26.47
CA SER A 272 5.20 -14.20 26.00
C SER A 272 6.45 -14.42 26.87
N LEU A 273 7.11 -13.36 27.31
CA LEU A 273 8.22 -13.43 28.26
C LEU A 273 7.78 -13.99 29.62
N THR A 274 6.63 -13.53 30.13
CA THR A 274 6.07 -14.02 31.39
C THR A 274 5.73 -15.51 31.30
N PHE A 275 5.14 -15.93 30.17
CA PHE A 275 4.84 -17.34 29.89
C PHE A 275 6.13 -18.19 29.88
N ALA A 276 7.15 -17.77 29.13
CA ALA A 276 8.43 -18.46 29.07
C ALA A 276 9.08 -18.58 30.46
N ALA A 277 9.15 -17.48 31.22
CA ALA A 277 9.71 -17.47 32.57
C ALA A 277 8.96 -18.42 33.52
N SER A 278 7.62 -18.47 33.44
CA SER A 278 6.81 -19.38 34.25
C SER A 278 7.13 -20.85 33.97
N PHE A 279 7.38 -21.20 32.71
CA PHE A 279 7.70 -22.57 32.27
C PHE A 279 9.13 -22.99 32.67
N TYR A 280 10.10 -22.08 32.54
CA TYR A 280 11.46 -22.32 33.01
C TYR A 280 11.53 -22.51 34.53
N CYS A 281 10.74 -21.76 35.29
CA CYS A 281 10.72 -21.90 36.75
C CYS A 281 10.14 -23.27 37.19
N THR A 282 9.02 -23.70 36.60
CA THR A 282 8.42 -25.02 36.92
C THR A 282 9.34 -26.19 36.55
N THR A 283 10.02 -26.11 35.40
CA THR A 283 10.98 -27.14 34.98
C THR A 283 12.23 -27.20 35.86
N LEU A 284 12.78 -26.05 36.27
CA LEU A 284 13.90 -26.00 37.21
C LEU A 284 13.53 -26.60 38.59
N SER A 285 12.36 -26.24 39.13
CA SER A 285 11.89 -26.80 40.40
C SER A 285 11.66 -28.31 40.33
N ALA A 286 11.10 -28.80 39.22
CA ALA A 286 10.88 -30.23 39.02
C ALA A 286 12.20 -31.01 38.91
N THR A 287 13.19 -30.44 38.22
CA THR A 287 14.52 -31.06 38.06
C THR A 287 15.27 -31.11 39.39
N GLN A 288 15.21 -30.05 40.19
CA GLN A 288 15.83 -30.01 41.52
C GLN A 288 15.21 -31.03 42.48
N ALA A 289 13.87 -31.19 42.46
CA ALA A 289 13.19 -32.18 43.28
C ALA A 289 13.65 -33.63 42.97
N VAL A 290 13.83 -33.97 41.69
CA VAL A 290 14.32 -35.29 41.27
C VAL A 290 15.78 -35.53 41.67
N LEU A 291 16.62 -34.48 41.67
CA LEU A 291 18.03 -34.60 42.09
C LEU A 291 18.16 -34.77 43.60
N LEU A 292 17.31 -34.12 44.39
CA LEU A 292 17.29 -34.25 45.85
C LEU A 292 16.72 -35.60 46.33
N ASP A 293 15.80 -36.20 45.58
CA ASP A 293 15.25 -37.54 45.90
C ASP A 293 16.23 -38.69 45.59
N LYS A 294 17.27 -38.43 44.77
CA LYS A 294 18.31 -39.40 44.41
C LYS A 294 19.58 -39.31 45.26
N ALA A 295 19.67 -38.35 46.19
CA ALA A 295 20.82 -38.11 47.06
C ALA A 295 20.55 -38.62 48.48
#